data_AF-A0A2E2B348-F1
#
_entry.id   AF-A0A2E2B348-F1
#
_cell.length_a   1.000
_cell.length_b   1.000
_cell.length_c   1.000
_cell.angle_alpha   90.00
_cell.angle_beta   90.00
_cell.angle_gamma   90.00
#
_symmetry.space_group_name_H-M   'P 1'
#
loop_
_entity.id
_entity.type
_entity.pdbx_description
1 polymer ?
#
loop_
_entity_poly.entity_id
_entity_poly.type
_entity_poly.pdbx_seq_one_letter_code
_entity_poly.pdbx_strand_id
1 'polypeptide(L)'
;MVLCVAAVADLITTMRFMHAEGVEMEVHPAIRIVAHLTGPFVGPAIGKLAQLAAIGLVTLYARRIAVYVFIATIMMYSWAAWYNVWGRELYSPLLIEWLGL
;
A
#
# COMPACT_ATOMS: atom_id res chain seq x y z
N MET A 1 14.76 8.95 5.42
CA MET A 1 15.17 7.53 5.46
C MET A 1 13.99 6.61 5.79
N VAL A 2 13.29 6.82 6.91
CA VAL A 2 12.17 5.95 7.35
C VAL A 2 11.06 5.80 6.31
N LEU A 3 10.65 6.90 5.65
CA LEU A 3 9.63 6.84 4.60
C LEU A 3 10.03 5.92 3.43
N CYS A 4 11.29 5.98 2.99
CA CYS A 4 11.74 5.13 1.88
C CYS A 4 11.70 3.65 2.25
N VAL A 5 12.10 3.31 3.49
CA VAL A 5 12.05 1.92 3.99
C VAL A 5 10.60 1.45 4.07
N ALA A 6 9.70 2.25 4.65
CA ALA A 6 8.28 1.92 4.72
C ALA A 6 7.65 1.77 3.33
N ALA A 7 8.00 2.66 2.39
CA ALA A 7 7.48 2.62 1.02
C ALA A 7 7.97 1.37 0.25
N VAL A 8 9.22 0.96 0.44
CA VAL A 8 9.78 -0.26 -0.17
C VAL A 8 9.17 -1.52 0.46
N ALA A 9 9.02 -1.55 1.79
CA ALA A 9 8.37 -2.66 2.47
C ALA A 9 6.92 -2.83 2.00
N ASP A 10 6.18 -1.73 1.90
CA ASP A 10 4.81 -1.73 1.37
C ASP A 10 4.79 -2.24 -0.09
N LEU A 11 5.67 -1.72 -0.96
CA LEU A 11 5.74 -2.16 -2.35
C LEU A 11 6.02 -3.67 -2.49
N ILE A 12 7.02 -4.18 -1.76
CA ILE A 12 7.41 -5.60 -1.82
C ILE A 12 6.27 -6.47 -1.29
N THR A 13 5.64 -6.07 -0.18
CA THR A 13 4.54 -6.84 0.41
C THR A 13 3.30 -6.84 -0.49
N THR A 14 2.95 -5.71 -1.12
CA THR A 14 1.86 -5.64 -2.11
C THR A 14 2.16 -6.50 -3.34
N MET A 15 3.39 -6.46 -3.89
CA MET A 15 3.77 -7.31 -5.03
C MET A 15 3.69 -8.80 -4.67
N ARG A 16 4.20 -9.18 -3.48
CA ARG A 16 4.11 -10.56 -2.99
C ARG A 16 2.66 -11.00 -2.83
N PHE A 17 1.82 -10.15 -2.24
CA PHE A 17 0.40 -10.39 -2.03
C PHE A 17 -0.33 -10.60 -3.36
N MET A 18 -0.18 -9.66 -4.30
CA MET A 18 -0.82 -9.76 -5.62
C MET A 18 -0.32 -10.97 -6.42
N HIS A 19 0.93 -11.38 -6.23
CA HIS A 19 1.47 -12.57 -6.88
C HIS A 19 0.94 -13.88 -6.27
N ALA A 20 0.80 -13.95 -4.94
CA ALA A 20 0.36 -15.16 -4.25
C ALA A 20 -1.15 -15.39 -4.34
N GLU A 21 -1.95 -14.32 -4.30
CA GLU A 21 -3.39 -14.41 -4.07
C GLU A 21 -4.24 -13.80 -5.20
N GLY A 22 -3.57 -13.14 -6.16
CA GLY A 22 -4.21 -12.51 -7.29
C GLY A 22 -4.60 -11.05 -7.05
N VAL A 23 -4.66 -10.29 -8.15
CA VAL A 23 -4.91 -8.85 -8.15
C VAL A 23 -6.30 -8.48 -7.61
N GLU A 24 -7.28 -9.38 -7.75
CA GLU A 24 -8.69 -9.18 -7.35
C GLU A 24 -8.85 -8.93 -5.84
N MET A 25 -7.96 -9.50 -5.03
CA MET A 25 -8.02 -9.43 -3.57
C MET A 25 -7.46 -8.13 -3.00
N GLU A 26 -6.91 -7.26 -3.85
CA GLU A 26 -6.39 -5.96 -3.43
C GLU A 26 -7.54 -5.04 -3.01
N VAL A 27 -7.51 -4.57 -1.76
CA VAL A 27 -8.53 -3.67 -1.19
C VAL A 27 -8.48 -2.29 -1.84
N HIS A 28 -7.31 -1.85 -2.31
CA HIS A 28 -7.12 -0.51 -2.85
C HIS A 28 -7.58 -0.42 -4.32
N PRO A 29 -8.74 0.21 -4.62
CA PRO A 29 -9.37 0.09 -5.93
C PRO A 29 -8.53 0.69 -7.07
N ALA A 30 -7.82 1.79 -6.81
CA ALA A 30 -6.94 2.40 -7.79
C ALA A 30 -5.75 1.50 -8.16
N ILE A 31 -5.12 0.85 -7.17
CA ILE A 31 -3.98 -0.04 -7.42
C ILE A 31 -4.49 -1.31 -8.12
N ARG A 32 -5.64 -1.84 -7.70
CA ARG A 32 -6.30 -2.97 -8.36
C ARG A 32 -6.58 -2.71 -9.84
N ILE A 33 -7.16 -1.58 -10.20
CA ILE A 33 -7.44 -1.23 -11.61
C ILE A 33 -6.15 -1.15 -12.42
N VAL A 34 -5.13 -0.45 -11.90
CA VAL A 34 -3.85 -0.32 -12.60
C VAL A 34 -3.16 -1.68 -12.73
N ALA A 35 -3.19 -2.51 -11.68
CA ALA A 35 -2.62 -3.85 -11.68
C ALA A 35 -3.38 -4.82 -12.59
N HIS A 36 -4.68 -4.65 -12.80
CA HIS A 36 -5.41 -5.40 -13.82
C HIS A 36 -4.94 -5.07 -15.23
N LEU A 37 -4.60 -3.81 -15.49
CA LEU A 37 -4.17 -3.35 -16.82
C LEU A 37 -2.70 -3.64 -17.09
N THR A 38 -1.84 -3.56 -16.06
CA THR A 38 -0.38 -3.61 -16.20
C THR A 38 0.29 -4.82 -15.55
N GLY A 39 -0.47 -5.60 -14.77
CA GLY A 39 0.00 -6.78 -14.05
C GLY A 39 0.36 -6.52 -12.58
N PRO A 40 0.55 -7.60 -11.81
CA PRO A 40 0.71 -7.58 -10.35
C PRO A 40 2.03 -6.96 -9.86
N PHE A 41 3.03 -6.77 -10.74
CA PHE A 41 4.30 -6.15 -10.39
C PHE A 41 4.37 -4.69 -10.84
N VAL A 42 3.95 -4.41 -12.08
CA VAL A 42 4.07 -3.09 -12.68
C VAL A 42 3.05 -2.10 -12.09
N GLY A 43 1.83 -2.57 -11.81
CA GLY A 43 0.78 -1.71 -11.27
C GLY A 43 1.14 -1.09 -9.91
N PRO A 44 1.55 -1.89 -8.91
CA PRO A 44 2.01 -1.38 -7.62
C PRO A 44 3.24 -0.47 -7.74
N ALA A 45 4.19 -0.79 -8.63
CA ALA A 45 5.37 0.04 -8.85
C ALA A 45 5.00 1.44 -9.37
N ILE A 46 4.12 1.53 -10.37
CA ILE A 46 3.63 2.81 -10.90
C ILE A 46 2.90 3.60 -9.81
N GLY A 47 2.01 2.94 -9.06
CA GLY A 47 1.28 3.56 -7.95
C GLY A 47 2.22 4.17 -6.90
N LYS A 48 3.29 3.44 -6.53
CA LYS A 48 4.28 3.96 -5.58
C LYS A 48 5.11 5.10 -6.11
N LEU A 49 5.51 5.05 -7.38
CA LEU A 49 6.23 6.16 -8.01
C LEU A 49 5.38 7.44 -8.02
N ALA A 50 4.09 7.33 -8.34
CA ALA A 50 3.17 8.45 -8.29
C ALA A 50 3.01 9.01 -6.87
N GLN A 51 2.90 8.15 -5.85
CA GLN A 51 2.83 8.58 -4.45
C GLN A 51 4.12 9.27 -3.98
N LEU A 52 5.29 8.75 -4.33
CA LEU A 52 6.58 9.39 -4.01
C LEU A 52 6.72 10.76 -4.70
N ALA A 53 6.27 10.88 -5.96
CA ALA A 53 6.25 12.15 -6.67
C ALA A 53 5.30 13.16 -5.99
N ALA A 54 4.11 12.72 -5.57
CA ALA A 54 3.16 13.56 -4.83
C ALA A 54 3.74 14.06 -3.50
N ILE A 55 4.42 13.19 -2.74
CA ILE A 55 5.11 13.58 -1.50
C ILE A 55 6.23 14.59 -1.80
N GLY A 56 6.98 14.39 -2.88
CA GLY A 56 7.99 15.34 -3.35
C GLY A 56 7.40 16.73 -3.63
N LEU A 57 6.28 16.79 -4.35
CA LEU A 57 5.55 18.03 -4.62
C LEU A 57 5.06 18.70 -3.33
N VAL A 58 4.45 17.95 -2.42
CA VAL A 58 4.01 18.47 -1.11
C VAL A 58 5.18 19.02 -0.31
N THR A 59 6.34 18.37 -0.38
CA THR A 59 7.56 18.83 0.31
C THR A 59 8.07 20.16 -0.24
N LEU A 60 8.01 20.33 -1.57
CA LEU A 60 8.45 21.55 -2.25
C LEU A 60 7.50 22.73 -2.00
N TYR A 61 6.19 22.52 -2.13
CA TYR A 61 5.20 23.61 -2.07
C TYR A 61 4.64 23.87 -0.67
N ALA A 62 4.53 22.84 0.18
CA ALA A 62 3.85 22.91 1.48
C ALA A 62 4.77 22.45 2.63
N ARG A 63 6.03 22.93 2.63
CA ARG A 63 7.09 22.50 3.56
C ARG A 63 6.70 22.48 5.05
N ARG A 64 5.84 23.41 5.50
CA ARG A 64 5.34 23.44 6.89
C ARG A 64 4.39 22.30 7.23
N ILE A 65 3.58 21.87 6.26
CA ILE A 65 2.60 20.78 6.42
C ILE A 65 3.22 19.43 6.05
N ALA A 66 4.27 19.43 5.24
CA ALA A 66 4.95 18.24 4.74
C ALA A 66 5.29 17.24 5.86
N VAL A 67 5.76 17.71 7.03
CA VAL A 67 6.09 16.83 8.16
C VAL A 67 4.89 15.98 8.60
N TYR A 68 3.70 16.57 8.71
CA TYR A 68 2.49 15.83 9.08
C TYR A 68 2.09 14.82 8.01
N VAL A 69 2.23 15.18 6.73
CA VAL A 69 1.97 14.29 5.59
C VAL A 69 2.96 13.11 5.58
N PHE A 70 4.24 13.37 5.85
CA PHE A 70 5.26 12.32 5.98
C PHE A 70 4.91 11.33 7.10
N ILE A 71 4.53 11.82 8.28
CA ILE A 71 4.18 10.95 9.41
C ILE A 71 2.95 10.10 9.07
N ALA A 72 1.88 10.71 8.56
CA ALA A 72 0.67 9.99 8.16
C ALA A 72 0.98 8.92 7.10
N THR A 73 1.82 9.26 6.13
CA THR A 73 2.22 8.35 5.06
C THR A 73 3.06 7.18 5.59
N ILE A 74 4.02 7.45 6.50
CA ILE A 74 4.82 6.40 7.13
C ILE A 74 3.91 5.43 7.90
N MET A 75 2.95 5.96 8.68
CA MET A 75 2.00 5.13 9.42
C MET A 75 1.16 4.28 8.46
N MET A 76 0.62 4.87 7.40
CA MET A 76 -0.17 4.15 6.41
C MET A 76 0.62 3.05 5.71
N TYR A 77 1.85 3.33 5.26
CA TYR A 77 2.69 2.33 4.57
C TYR A 77 3.13 1.22 5.52
N SER A 78 3.44 1.56 6.77
CA SER A 78 3.81 0.55 7.77
C SER A 78 2.63 -0.36 8.11
N TRP A 79 1.43 0.23 8.23
CA TRP A 79 0.19 -0.52 8.45
C TRP A 79 -0.15 -1.42 7.26
N ALA A 80 -0.06 -0.92 6.04
CA ALA A 80 -0.34 -1.70 4.84
C ALA A 80 0.66 -2.86 4.67
N ALA A 81 1.95 -2.62 4.92
CA ALA A 81 2.95 -3.68 4.95
C ALA A 81 2.65 -4.74 6.02
N TRP A 82 2.25 -4.33 7.23
CA TRP A 82 1.84 -5.27 8.28
C TRP A 82 0.57 -6.04 7.90
N TYR A 83 -0.42 -5.38 7.30
CA TYR A 83 -1.68 -5.99 6.87
C TYR A 83 -1.44 -7.07 5.80
N ASN A 84 -0.62 -6.76 4.79
CA ASN A 84 -0.28 -7.66 3.70
C ASN A 84 0.50 -8.90 4.15
N VAL A 85 1.19 -8.84 5.30
CA VAL A 85 1.97 -9.97 5.84
C VAL A 85 1.22 -10.76 6.90
N TRP A 86 0.60 -10.09 7.87
CA TRP A 86 -0.03 -10.74 9.04
C TRP A 86 -1.49 -10.38 9.22
N GLY A 87 -1.85 -9.11 8.99
CA GLY A 87 -3.21 -8.64 9.27
C GLY A 87 -4.26 -9.43 8.48
N ARG A 88 -3.98 -9.81 7.24
CA ARG A 88 -4.92 -10.60 6.44
C ARG A 88 -5.26 -11.96 7.08
N GLU A 89 -4.27 -12.71 7.54
CA GLU A 89 -4.50 -14.01 8.21
C GLU A 89 -5.27 -13.85 9.52
N LEU A 90 -5.14 -12.69 10.18
CA LEU A 90 -5.90 -12.39 11.39
C LEU A 90 -7.34 -11.96 11.07
N TYR A 91 -7.53 -11.10 10.07
CA TYR A 91 -8.84 -10.51 9.75
C TYR A 91 -9.71 -11.40 8.86
N SER A 92 -9.13 -12.21 7.96
CA SER A 92 -9.88 -13.12 7.08
C SER A 92 -10.74 -14.13 7.86
N PRO A 93 -10.22 -14.88 8.85
CA PRO A 93 -11.06 -15.79 9.63
C PRO A 93 -12.07 -15.04 10.50
N LEU A 94 -11.69 -13.90 11.07
CA LEU A 94 -12.58 -13.09 11.91
C LEU A 94 -13.74 -12.43 11.12
N LEU A 95 -13.53 -12.04 9.87
CA LEU A 95 -14.58 -11.52 8.99
C LEU A 95 -15.56 -12.61 8.54
N ILE A 96 -15.05 -13.82 8.28
CA ILE A 96 -15.89 -14.97 7.93
C ILE A 96 -16.76 -15.38 9.14
N GLU A 97 -16.18 -15.44 10.35
CA GLU A 97 -16.93 -15.65 11.60
C GLU A 97 -17.97 -14.57 11.87
N TRP A 98 -17.63 -13.28 11.64
CA TRP A 98 -18.57 -12.17 11.82
C TRP A 98 -19.71 -12.16 10.81
N LEU A 99 -19.46 -12.62 9.58
CA LEU A 99 -20.45 -12.70 8.51
C LEU A 99 -21.28 -13.99 8.57
N GLY A 100 -20.97 -14.91 9.49
CA GLY A 100 -21.74 -16.14 9.72
C GLY A 100 -21.79 -17.09 8.52
N LEU A 101 -20.73 -17.10 7.70
CA LEU A 101 -20.57 -18.00 6.54
C LEU A 101 -19.64 -19.16 6.88
#